data_AF-A0A2T2RFE8-F1
#
_entry.id   AF-A0A2T2RFE8-F1
#
_cell.length_a   1.000
_cell.length_b   1.000
_cell.length_c   1.000
_cell.angle_alpha   90.00
_cell.angle_beta   90.00
_cell.angle_gamma   90.00
#
_symmetry.space_group_name_H-M   'P 1'
#
loop_
_entity.id
_entity.type
_entity.pdbx_description
1 polymer ?
#
loop_
_entity_poly.entity_id
_entity_poly.type
_entity_poly.pdbx_seq_one_letter_code
_entity_poly.pdbx_strand_id
1 'polypeptide(L)'
;MENQNKDHSLRGWGSYFINPAAATQNLVEAPHILFDRFTPEIAAQVFLLSNCWGFLMAGAHRNANGVGSADVCDPINSIFQVVHQCWSRERQTTWQIHGFANPIEKGFPENTEIVLSDGRGEISQPIITLEKILEQRGFSSYVYNTLLTDSALNQKLNGNVAGTTFRPLAATQNVQSDYNHAINGHFVHIEIESALRTSQSNRDKLASAIAESITREL
;
A
#
# COMPACT_ATOMS: atom_id res chain seq x y z
N MET A 1 45.09 -15.54 2.25
CA MET A 1 44.01 -14.54 2.41
C MET A 1 43.36 -14.39 1.06
N GLU A 2 42.21 -15.02 0.88
CA GLU A 2 41.53 -15.08 -0.41
C GLU A 2 40.57 -13.88 -0.50
N ASN A 3 40.88 -12.95 -1.41
CA ASN A 3 40.07 -11.75 -1.67
C ASN A 3 38.79 -12.18 -2.40
N GLN A 4 37.71 -12.44 -1.66
CA GLN A 4 36.37 -12.56 -2.26
C GLN A 4 35.79 -11.18 -2.50
N ASN A 5 36.25 -10.49 -3.55
CA ASN A 5 35.40 -9.54 -4.25
C ASN A 5 34.38 -10.34 -5.04
N LYS A 6 33.34 -10.85 -4.36
CA LYS A 6 32.11 -11.26 -5.03
C LYS A 6 31.47 -9.98 -5.51
N ASP A 7 31.60 -9.74 -6.82
CA ASP A 7 30.75 -8.80 -7.53
C ASP A 7 29.30 -9.27 -7.32
N HIS A 8 28.65 -8.73 -6.28
CA HIS A 8 27.25 -8.95 -6.04
C HIS A 8 26.52 -8.16 -7.11
N SER A 9 26.34 -8.76 -8.29
CA SER A 9 25.40 -8.27 -9.30
C SER A 9 24.10 -7.93 -8.57
N LEU A 10 23.70 -6.65 -8.56
CA LEU A 10 22.44 -6.23 -7.99
C LEU A 10 21.34 -7.02 -8.69
N ARG A 11 20.73 -7.98 -7.99
CA ARG A 11 19.67 -8.76 -8.58
C ARG A 11 18.36 -8.01 -8.35
N GLY A 12 17.73 -7.55 -9.43
CA GLY A 12 16.45 -6.85 -9.43
C GLY A 12 15.28 -7.78 -9.19
N TRP A 13 15.27 -8.44 -8.03
CA TRP A 13 14.26 -9.44 -7.71
C TRP A 13 12.90 -8.77 -7.55
N GLY A 14 12.08 -8.95 -8.58
CA GLY A 14 10.72 -8.44 -8.68
C GLY A 14 10.12 -8.77 -10.03
N SER A 15 8.82 -8.57 -10.15
CA SER A 15 8.09 -8.60 -11.42
C SER A 15 7.46 -7.24 -11.64
N TYR A 16 7.64 -6.70 -12.83
CA TYR A 16 7.24 -5.34 -13.19
C TYR A 16 6.41 -5.41 -14.47
N PHE A 17 5.15 -5.03 -14.38
CA PHE A 17 4.20 -5.12 -15.49
C PHE A 17 3.86 -3.71 -15.96
N ILE A 18 3.87 -3.52 -17.28
CA ILE A 18 3.41 -2.27 -17.92
C ILE A 18 2.22 -2.60 -18.79
N ASN A 19 1.19 -1.78 -18.67
CA ASN A 19 0.02 -1.81 -19.56
C ASN A 19 0.10 -0.65 -20.56
N PRO A 20 0.45 -0.92 -21.83
CA PRO A 20 0.53 0.13 -22.85
C PRO A 20 -0.83 0.71 -23.24
N ALA A 21 -1.94 0.04 -22.88
CA ALA A 21 -3.31 0.47 -23.15
C ALA A 21 -4.02 0.98 -21.87
N ALA A 22 -3.26 1.45 -20.88
CA ALA A 22 -3.79 1.88 -19.61
C ALA A 22 -4.76 3.07 -19.72
N ALA A 23 -5.82 3.03 -18.92
CA ALA A 23 -6.80 4.11 -18.82
C ALA A 23 -6.37 5.20 -17.81
N THR A 24 -5.49 4.84 -16.88
CA THR A 24 -4.94 5.74 -15.86
C THR A 24 -3.43 5.55 -15.74
N GLN A 25 -2.72 6.61 -15.35
CA GLN A 25 -1.28 6.57 -15.09
C GLN A 25 -0.94 5.97 -13.72
N ASN A 26 -1.94 5.62 -12.91
CA ASN A 26 -1.74 5.11 -11.55
C ASN A 26 -0.90 3.82 -11.52
N LEU A 27 -0.20 3.64 -10.40
CA LEU A 27 0.62 2.46 -10.10
C LEU A 27 -0.02 1.63 -9.01
N VAL A 28 0.13 0.31 -9.12
CA VAL A 28 -0.22 -0.65 -8.07
C VAL A 28 1.05 -1.31 -7.58
N GLU A 29 1.16 -1.58 -6.29
CA GLU A 29 2.37 -2.14 -5.69
C GLU A 29 2.07 -3.23 -4.65
N ALA A 30 2.85 -4.31 -4.68
CA ALA A 30 2.85 -5.39 -3.69
C ALA A 30 4.29 -5.67 -3.21
N PRO A 31 4.77 -4.96 -2.19
CA PRO A 31 6.19 -4.98 -1.81
C PRO A 31 6.56 -6.14 -0.87
N HIS A 32 5.61 -6.70 -0.11
CA HIS A 32 5.89 -7.71 0.91
C HIS A 32 5.38 -9.10 0.50
N ILE A 33 5.78 -9.57 -0.68
CA ILE A 33 5.38 -10.90 -1.16
C ILE A 33 5.73 -12.00 -0.14
N LEU A 34 4.91 -13.04 -0.05
CA LEU A 34 4.98 -14.15 0.91
C LEU A 34 4.78 -13.78 2.40
N PHE A 35 5.24 -12.60 2.83
CA PHE A 35 5.03 -12.09 4.19
C PHE A 35 3.57 -11.64 4.35
N ASP A 36 3.13 -10.76 3.47
CA ASP A 36 1.76 -10.29 3.39
C ASP A 36 0.95 -11.24 2.49
N ARG A 37 0.73 -12.48 2.97
CA ARG A 37 0.07 -13.52 2.17
C ARG A 37 -1.20 -13.02 1.45
N PHE A 38 -1.32 -13.37 0.18
CA PHE A 38 -2.41 -12.98 -0.71
C PHE A 38 -2.51 -11.50 -1.14
N THR A 39 -1.66 -10.60 -0.65
CA THR A 39 -1.63 -9.23 -1.19
C THR A 39 -1.16 -9.16 -2.64
N PRO A 40 -0.24 -10.03 -3.15
CA PRO A 40 0.11 -10.01 -4.57
C PRO A 40 -1.07 -10.33 -5.49
N GLU A 41 -1.94 -11.25 -5.09
CA GLU A 41 -3.15 -11.63 -5.81
C GLU A 41 -4.17 -10.50 -5.81
N ILE A 42 -4.37 -9.81 -4.68
CA ILE A 42 -5.23 -8.62 -4.60
C ILE A 42 -4.67 -7.53 -5.51
N ALA A 43 -3.37 -7.23 -5.43
CA ALA A 43 -2.72 -6.22 -6.25
C ALA A 43 -2.81 -6.51 -7.75
N ALA A 44 -2.60 -7.78 -8.15
CA ALA A 44 -2.77 -8.19 -9.53
C ALA A 44 -4.21 -8.00 -10.01
N GLN A 45 -5.22 -8.35 -9.20
CA GLN A 45 -6.62 -8.10 -9.54
C GLN A 45 -6.94 -6.60 -9.63
N VAL A 46 -6.44 -5.78 -8.70
CA VAL A 46 -6.59 -4.32 -8.74
C VAL A 46 -6.02 -3.77 -10.03
N PHE A 47 -4.79 -4.15 -10.40
CA PHE A 47 -4.14 -3.73 -11.65
C PHE A 47 -4.98 -4.08 -12.88
N LEU A 48 -5.49 -5.31 -12.97
CA LEU A 48 -6.30 -5.77 -14.09
C LEU A 48 -7.66 -5.06 -14.17
N LEU A 49 -8.34 -4.87 -13.05
CA LEU A 49 -9.67 -4.27 -13.00
C LEU A 49 -9.66 -2.75 -13.19
N SER A 50 -8.59 -2.07 -12.76
CA SER A 50 -8.45 -0.62 -12.86
C SER A 50 -7.82 -0.14 -14.17
N ASN A 51 -7.25 -1.06 -14.96
CA ASN A 51 -6.51 -0.74 -16.17
C ASN A 51 -5.39 0.28 -15.92
N CYS A 52 -4.70 0.14 -14.78
CA CYS A 52 -3.54 0.95 -14.36
C CYS A 52 -2.36 0.82 -15.32
N TRP A 53 -1.47 1.82 -15.29
CA TRP A 53 -0.30 1.86 -16.16
C TRP A 53 0.81 0.89 -15.76
N GLY A 54 1.06 0.75 -14.46
CA GLY A 54 2.11 -0.14 -13.97
C GLY A 54 1.73 -0.92 -12.72
N PHE A 55 2.33 -2.10 -12.58
CA PHE A 55 2.26 -2.93 -11.37
C PHE A 55 3.65 -3.40 -10.99
N LEU A 56 4.07 -3.10 -9.75
CA LEU A 56 5.34 -3.53 -9.18
C LEU A 56 5.09 -4.59 -8.11
N MET A 57 5.77 -5.71 -8.22
CA MET A 57 5.73 -6.81 -7.25
C MET A 57 7.15 -7.16 -6.83
N ALA A 58 7.44 -7.13 -5.53
CA ALA A 58 8.75 -7.52 -5.03
C ALA A 58 9.02 -9.00 -5.30
N GLY A 59 10.30 -9.40 -5.38
CA GLY A 59 10.68 -10.78 -5.72
C GLY A 59 11.06 -11.67 -4.55
N ALA A 60 11.03 -11.16 -3.32
CA ALA A 60 11.41 -11.93 -2.14
C ALA A 60 10.60 -11.54 -0.90
N HIS A 61 10.58 -12.46 0.06
CA HIS A 61 10.10 -12.19 1.41
C HIS A 61 10.95 -11.08 2.06
N ARG A 62 10.33 -10.13 2.78
CA ARG A 62 11.04 -8.97 3.39
C ARG A 62 12.18 -9.33 4.36
N ASN A 63 12.15 -10.57 4.88
CA ASN A 63 13.19 -11.12 5.76
C ASN A 63 14.15 -12.13 5.07
N ALA A 64 14.17 -12.19 3.72
CA ALA A 64 14.92 -13.21 2.98
C ALA A 64 16.45 -13.17 3.21
N ASN A 65 16.99 -12.05 3.70
CA ASN A 65 18.41 -11.89 3.98
C ASN A 65 18.67 -11.47 5.45
N GLY A 66 17.79 -11.87 6.38
CA GLY A 66 17.76 -11.39 7.76
C GLY A 66 16.57 -10.46 8.02
N VAL A 67 16.34 -10.11 9.29
CA VAL A 67 15.15 -9.34 9.71
C VAL A 67 15.13 -7.97 9.03
N GLY A 68 14.09 -7.71 8.23
CA GLY A 68 13.85 -6.44 7.53
C GLY A 68 14.81 -6.11 6.38
N SER A 69 15.88 -6.87 6.19
CA SER A 69 16.97 -6.48 5.26
C SER A 69 16.62 -6.63 3.78
N ALA A 70 15.53 -7.32 3.45
CA ALA A 70 15.00 -7.43 2.10
C ALA A 70 13.65 -6.70 1.95
N ASP A 71 13.28 -5.86 2.92
CA ASP A 71 12.12 -5.00 2.82
C ASP A 71 12.38 -3.93 1.76
N VAL A 72 11.61 -3.90 0.68
CA VAL A 72 11.81 -2.96 -0.42
C VAL A 72 11.24 -1.56 -0.15
N CYS A 73 10.53 -1.39 0.97
CA CYS A 73 9.94 -0.11 1.38
C CYS A 73 10.92 0.77 2.18
N ASP A 74 12.09 0.27 2.57
CA ASP A 74 13.09 0.98 3.40
C ASP A 74 14.33 1.46 2.59
N PRO A 75 15.02 0.63 1.79
CA PRO A 75 16.23 1.04 1.09
C PRO A 75 15.93 1.91 -0.14
N ILE A 76 16.46 3.13 -0.13
CA ILE A 76 16.36 4.12 -1.23
C ILE A 76 17.00 3.64 -2.55
N ASN A 77 17.89 2.64 -2.49
CA ASN A 77 18.66 2.14 -3.63
C ASN A 77 18.24 0.72 -4.05
N SER A 78 17.07 0.23 -3.63
CA SER A 78 16.52 -1.01 -4.17
C SER A 78 16.05 -0.84 -5.62
N ILE A 79 16.08 -1.92 -6.40
CA ILE A 79 15.54 -1.89 -7.77
C ILE A 79 14.03 -1.64 -7.76
N PHE A 80 13.31 -2.10 -6.73
CA PHE A 80 11.91 -1.75 -6.53
C PHE A 80 11.71 -0.23 -6.42
N GLN A 81 12.52 0.44 -5.58
CA GLN A 81 12.47 1.90 -5.47
C GLN A 81 12.90 2.61 -6.75
N VAL A 82 13.94 2.12 -7.44
CA VAL A 82 14.37 2.72 -8.72
C VAL A 82 13.26 2.62 -9.76
N VAL A 83 12.61 1.47 -9.89
CA VAL A 83 11.48 1.31 -10.82
C VAL A 83 10.33 2.22 -10.40
N HIS A 84 9.98 2.26 -9.12
CA HIS A 84 8.97 3.18 -8.58
C HIS A 84 9.28 4.62 -8.99
N GLN A 85 10.51 5.10 -8.79
CA GLN A 85 10.91 6.45 -9.14
C GLN A 85 10.84 6.72 -10.64
N CYS A 86 11.28 5.79 -11.47
CA CYS A 86 11.22 5.92 -12.92
C CYS A 86 9.77 5.94 -13.46
N TRP A 87 8.85 5.35 -12.71
CA TRP A 87 7.47 5.13 -13.13
C TRP A 87 6.52 6.18 -12.57
N SER A 88 6.76 6.64 -11.34
CA SER A 88 5.97 7.68 -10.69
C SER A 88 6.05 9.03 -11.43
N ARG A 89 4.91 9.73 -11.49
CA ARG A 89 4.75 11.04 -12.12
C ARG A 89 4.00 12.00 -11.22
N GLU A 90 4.11 13.30 -11.48
CA GLU A 90 3.30 14.30 -10.76
C GLU A 90 1.80 14.00 -10.90
N ARG A 91 1.03 14.26 -9.84
CA ARG A 91 -0.44 14.06 -9.78
C ARG A 91 -0.92 12.61 -9.99
N GLN A 92 -0.01 11.66 -10.11
CA GLN A 92 -0.32 10.24 -10.15
C GLN A 92 -0.51 9.69 -8.73
N THR A 93 -1.42 8.74 -8.55
CA THR A 93 -1.57 7.99 -7.30
C THR A 93 -0.85 6.64 -7.39
N THR A 94 -0.01 6.34 -6.41
CA THR A 94 0.55 5.00 -6.19
C THR A 94 -0.25 4.29 -5.09
N TRP A 95 -0.72 3.08 -5.39
CA TRP A 95 -1.54 2.26 -4.51
C TRP A 95 -0.73 1.06 -4.03
N GLN A 96 -0.25 1.11 -2.79
CA GLN A 96 0.61 0.07 -2.23
C GLN A 96 -0.15 -0.79 -1.24
N ILE A 97 -0.20 -2.10 -1.51
CA ILE A 97 -1.05 -3.06 -0.82
C ILE A 97 -0.22 -3.93 0.09
N HIS A 98 -0.55 -3.86 1.38
CA HIS A 98 0.08 -4.55 2.49
C HIS A 98 -0.94 -5.38 3.29
N GLY A 99 -0.41 -6.18 4.21
CA GLY A 99 -1.18 -7.02 5.08
C GLY A 99 -0.71 -6.94 6.52
N PHE A 100 -1.67 -6.98 7.44
CA PHE A 100 -1.39 -7.15 8.85
C PHE A 100 -2.22 -8.31 9.43
N ALA A 101 -1.94 -8.65 10.68
CA ALA A 101 -2.71 -9.58 11.49
C ALA A 101 -2.80 -9.03 12.92
N ASN A 102 -3.77 -9.55 13.69
CA ASN A 102 -3.94 -9.28 15.12
C ASN A 102 -4.12 -7.78 15.45
N PRO A 103 -5.24 -7.14 15.06
CA PRO A 103 -5.49 -5.72 15.34
C PRO A 103 -5.41 -5.38 16.84
N ILE A 104 -5.90 -6.29 17.71
CA ILE A 104 -5.90 -6.09 19.17
C ILE A 104 -4.47 -5.98 19.72
N GLU A 105 -3.53 -6.82 19.25
CA GLU A 105 -2.12 -6.77 19.69
C GLU A 105 -1.45 -5.45 19.30
N LYS A 106 -2.00 -4.74 18.31
CA LYS A 106 -1.55 -3.41 17.88
C LYS A 106 -2.25 -2.26 18.63
N GLY A 107 -3.18 -2.57 19.55
CA GLY A 107 -3.98 -1.59 20.27
C GLY A 107 -5.08 -0.94 19.44
N PHE A 108 -5.51 -1.59 18.36
CA PHE A 108 -6.56 -1.07 17.48
C PHE A 108 -7.95 -1.53 17.94
N PRO A 109 -9.03 -0.84 17.51
CA PRO A 109 -10.39 -1.36 17.65
C PRO A 109 -10.50 -2.80 17.11
N GLU A 110 -11.24 -3.66 17.80
CA GLU A 110 -11.37 -5.09 17.46
C GLU A 110 -11.90 -5.32 16.03
N ASN A 111 -12.76 -4.43 15.56
CA ASN A 111 -13.33 -4.44 14.21
C ASN A 111 -12.40 -3.81 13.15
N THR A 112 -11.12 -3.58 13.41
CA THR A 112 -10.20 -3.00 12.41
C THR A 112 -9.86 -4.04 11.34
N GLU A 113 -10.47 -3.89 10.17
CA GLU A 113 -10.23 -4.78 9.02
C GLU A 113 -9.21 -4.18 8.04
N ILE A 114 -9.22 -2.86 7.89
CA ILE A 114 -8.38 -2.13 6.93
C ILE A 114 -7.84 -0.86 7.59
N VAL A 115 -6.56 -0.55 7.35
CA VAL A 115 -5.97 0.75 7.69
C VAL A 115 -5.45 1.41 6.43
N LEU A 116 -5.84 2.68 6.23
CA LEU A 116 -5.39 3.52 5.12
C LEU A 116 -4.43 4.58 5.64
N SER A 117 -3.46 4.95 4.82
CA SER A 117 -2.50 6.02 5.12
C SER A 117 -1.90 6.59 3.83
N ASP A 118 -1.38 7.80 3.88
CA ASP A 118 -0.53 8.37 2.84
C ASP A 118 0.98 8.32 3.20
N GLY A 119 1.32 7.82 4.40
CA GLY A 119 2.68 7.83 4.95
C GLY A 119 3.00 9.02 5.86
N ARG A 120 2.27 10.14 5.74
CA ARG A 120 2.56 11.42 6.40
C ARG A 120 1.46 11.89 7.34
N GLY A 121 0.32 11.21 7.32
CA GLY A 121 -0.85 11.53 8.12
C GLY A 121 -1.70 12.63 7.49
N GLU A 122 -1.55 12.88 6.19
CA GLU A 122 -2.44 13.72 5.40
C GLU A 122 -3.60 12.87 4.85
N ILE A 123 -4.75 13.52 4.64
CA ILE A 123 -5.95 12.85 4.15
C ILE A 123 -6.21 13.34 2.73
N SER A 124 -5.76 12.56 1.75
CA SER A 124 -5.92 12.86 0.33
C SER A 124 -7.32 12.47 -0.19
N GLN A 125 -7.73 13.06 -1.31
CA GLN A 125 -8.99 12.69 -1.96
C GLN A 125 -9.07 11.21 -2.38
N PRO A 126 -7.98 10.58 -2.87
CA PRO A 126 -7.93 9.12 -3.08
C PRO A 126 -8.30 8.32 -1.83
N ILE A 127 -7.77 8.68 -0.66
CA ILE A 127 -8.07 8.00 0.62
C ILE A 127 -9.55 8.15 1.00
N ILE A 128 -10.09 9.37 0.90
CA ILE A 128 -11.52 9.63 1.20
C ILE A 128 -12.43 8.83 0.27
N THR A 129 -12.04 8.72 -1.01
CA THR A 129 -12.83 7.99 -2.01
C THR A 129 -12.82 6.50 -1.72
N LEU A 130 -11.64 5.93 -1.42
CA LEU A 130 -11.51 4.53 -1.07
C LEU A 130 -12.27 4.20 0.21
N GLU A 131 -12.11 4.99 1.27
CA GLU A 131 -12.80 4.80 2.55
C GLU A 131 -14.32 4.73 2.37
N LYS A 132 -14.89 5.67 1.63
CA LYS A 132 -16.33 5.67 1.31
C LYS A 132 -16.77 4.41 0.55
N ILE A 133 -15.97 3.92 -0.40
CA ILE A 133 -16.29 2.70 -1.15
C ILE A 133 -16.20 1.49 -0.22
N LEU A 134 -15.18 1.42 0.64
CA LEU A 134 -15.03 0.35 1.61
C LEU A 134 -16.23 0.28 2.57
N GLU A 135 -16.66 1.43 3.12
CA GLU A 135 -17.87 1.55 3.95
C GLU A 135 -19.11 1.03 3.21
N GLN A 136 -19.31 1.45 1.96
CA GLN A 136 -20.44 0.99 1.12
C GLN A 136 -20.41 -0.52 0.84
N ARG A 137 -19.23 -1.14 0.85
CA ARG A 137 -19.03 -2.58 0.68
C ARG A 137 -19.11 -3.35 2.00
N GLY A 138 -19.31 -2.65 3.12
CA GLY A 138 -19.46 -3.22 4.46
C GLY A 138 -18.13 -3.55 5.14
N PHE A 139 -17.01 -2.98 4.67
CA PHE A 139 -15.72 -3.12 5.35
C PHE A 139 -15.55 -2.06 6.42
N SER A 140 -14.91 -2.44 7.52
CA SER A 140 -14.53 -1.55 8.61
C SER A 140 -13.10 -1.06 8.43
N SER A 141 -12.95 0.17 7.95
CA SER A 141 -11.66 0.81 7.72
C SER A 141 -11.39 1.98 8.64
N TYR A 142 -10.12 2.23 8.92
CA TYR A 142 -9.63 3.41 9.63
C TYR A 142 -8.52 4.11 8.83
N VAL A 143 -8.30 5.39 9.09
CA VAL A 143 -7.31 6.22 8.39
C VAL A 143 -6.31 6.81 9.37
N TYR A 144 -5.03 6.50 9.18
CA TYR A 144 -3.96 7.22 9.87
C TYR A 144 -3.96 8.69 9.47
N ASN A 145 -4.02 9.57 10.45
CA ASN A 145 -3.91 11.01 10.27
C ASN A 145 -3.45 11.70 11.55
N THR A 146 -3.07 12.97 11.45
CA THR A 146 -2.56 13.77 12.57
C THR A 146 -3.56 14.82 13.09
N LEU A 147 -4.82 14.76 12.66
CA LEU A 147 -5.85 15.67 13.12
C LEU A 147 -6.20 15.41 14.60
N LEU A 148 -6.81 16.42 15.25
CA LEU A 148 -7.41 16.23 16.57
C LEU A 148 -8.50 15.16 16.51
N THR A 149 -8.62 14.36 17.57
CA THR A 149 -9.59 13.27 17.68
C THR A 149 -11.03 13.74 17.46
N ASP A 150 -11.36 14.96 17.93
CA ASP A 150 -12.67 15.59 17.83
C ASP A 150 -12.88 16.41 16.56
N SER A 151 -11.89 16.47 15.67
CA SER A 151 -12.06 17.11 14.36
C SER A 151 -13.11 16.36 13.55
N ALA A 152 -13.97 17.10 12.84
CA ALA A 152 -15.07 16.52 12.08
C ALA A 152 -14.60 15.48 11.05
N LEU A 153 -13.43 15.70 10.42
CA LEU A 153 -12.88 14.77 9.45
C LEU A 153 -12.31 13.50 10.11
N ASN A 154 -11.62 13.60 11.26
CA ASN A 154 -11.21 12.40 11.99
C ASN A 154 -12.43 11.62 12.49
N GLN A 155 -13.44 12.30 13.05
CA GLN A 155 -14.66 11.63 13.50
C GLN A 155 -15.39 10.89 12.39
N LYS A 156 -15.38 11.46 11.18
CA LYS A 156 -15.95 10.79 10.01
C LYS A 156 -15.20 9.51 9.65
N LEU A 157 -13.86 9.55 9.63
CA LEU A 157 -13.04 8.44 9.16
C LEU A 157 -12.74 7.38 10.23
N ASN A 158 -12.72 7.78 11.50
CA ASN A 158 -12.23 6.97 12.62
C ASN A 158 -13.18 6.93 13.83
N GLY A 159 -14.32 7.61 13.77
CA GLY A 159 -15.18 7.82 14.94
C GLY A 159 -14.42 8.52 16.07
N ASN A 160 -14.55 8.02 17.30
CA ASN A 160 -13.89 8.61 18.47
C ASN A 160 -12.43 8.15 18.68
N VAL A 161 -11.84 7.47 17.69
CA VAL A 161 -10.45 6.97 17.77
C VAL A 161 -9.52 8.01 17.16
N ALA A 162 -8.42 8.32 17.85
CA ALA A 162 -7.40 9.21 17.31
C ALA A 162 -6.75 8.58 16.06
N GLY A 163 -6.62 9.34 14.98
CA GLY A 163 -5.96 8.85 13.75
C GLY A 163 -4.53 8.36 13.99
N THR A 164 -3.83 8.94 14.97
CA THR A 164 -2.47 8.55 15.35
C THR A 164 -2.38 7.15 15.97
N THR A 165 -3.50 6.57 16.43
CA THR A 165 -3.58 5.16 16.88
C THR A 165 -3.05 4.22 15.80
N PHE A 166 -3.33 4.50 14.52
CA PHE A 166 -2.99 3.63 13.40
C PHE A 166 -1.56 3.79 12.87
N ARG A 167 -0.73 4.63 13.52
CA ARG A 167 0.67 4.88 13.14
C ARG A 167 1.52 3.61 12.90
N PRO A 168 1.38 2.51 13.66
CA PRO A 168 2.17 1.31 13.41
C PRO A 168 1.98 0.65 12.03
N LEU A 169 0.88 0.96 11.34
CA LEU A 169 0.55 0.47 9.99
C LEU A 169 0.56 1.60 8.95
N ALA A 170 1.08 2.77 9.31
CA ALA A 170 0.88 3.98 8.50
C ALA A 170 1.96 4.21 7.44
N ALA A 171 2.91 3.29 7.23
CA ALA A 171 4.01 3.47 6.27
C ALA A 171 4.85 4.74 6.48
N THR A 172 5.05 5.19 7.73
CA THR A 172 5.77 6.46 8.03
C THR A 172 7.27 6.44 7.75
N GLN A 173 7.82 5.34 7.24
CA GLN A 173 9.23 5.19 6.86
C GLN A 173 9.36 4.72 5.40
N ASN A 174 8.27 4.78 4.64
CA ASN A 174 8.21 4.19 3.32
C ASN A 174 8.80 5.13 2.28
N VAL A 175 9.89 4.71 1.63
CA VAL A 175 10.61 5.55 0.66
C VAL A 175 9.82 5.78 -0.64
N GLN A 176 8.83 4.94 -0.96
CA GLN A 176 7.91 5.17 -2.07
C GLN A 176 6.95 6.33 -1.75
N SER A 177 6.36 6.33 -0.54
CA SER A 177 5.53 7.45 -0.06
C SER A 177 6.30 8.77 -0.11
N ASP A 178 7.52 8.79 0.46
CA ASP A 178 8.33 10.00 0.48
C ASP A 178 8.63 10.55 -0.91
N TYR A 179 8.87 9.65 -1.87
CA TYR A 179 9.11 10.05 -3.26
C TYR A 179 7.86 10.60 -3.94
N ASN A 180 6.70 9.92 -3.84
CA ASN A 180 5.45 10.41 -4.41
C ASN A 180 5.13 11.82 -3.92
N HIS A 181 5.24 12.06 -2.62
CA HIS A 181 5.02 13.40 -2.05
C HIS A 181 6.02 14.44 -2.56
N ALA A 182 7.30 14.07 -2.70
CA ALA A 182 8.34 14.97 -3.20
C ALA A 182 8.10 15.43 -4.66
N ILE A 183 7.36 14.66 -5.45
CA ILE A 183 7.01 14.99 -6.84
C ILE A 183 5.56 15.48 -7.00
N ASN A 184 4.89 15.89 -5.92
CA ASN A 184 3.46 16.28 -5.94
C ASN A 184 2.53 15.18 -6.52
N GLY A 185 2.87 13.91 -6.31
CA GLY A 185 1.99 12.76 -6.50
C GLY A 185 1.22 12.42 -5.24
N HIS A 186 0.37 11.40 -5.32
CA HIS A 186 -0.36 10.84 -4.18
C HIS A 186 0.13 9.43 -3.87
N PHE A 187 0.02 9.06 -2.60
CA PHE A 187 0.32 7.71 -2.13
C PHE A 187 -0.86 7.20 -1.29
N VAL A 188 -1.30 5.98 -1.57
CA VAL A 188 -2.32 5.28 -0.79
C VAL A 188 -1.74 3.95 -0.33
N HIS A 189 -1.36 3.91 0.94
CA HIS A 189 -0.97 2.71 1.67
C HIS A 189 -2.22 2.01 2.20
N ILE A 190 -2.35 0.72 1.93
CA ILE A 190 -3.52 -0.07 2.32
C ILE A 190 -3.05 -1.29 3.09
N GLU A 191 -3.42 -1.38 4.36
CA GLU A 191 -3.09 -2.52 5.22
C GLU A 191 -4.34 -3.34 5.45
N ILE A 192 -4.32 -4.62 5.05
CA ILE A 192 -5.50 -5.48 5.07
C ILE A 192 -5.32 -6.61 6.08
N GLU A 193 -6.30 -6.83 6.95
CA GLU A 193 -6.25 -7.87 7.97
C GLU A 193 -6.26 -9.28 7.35
N SER A 194 -5.60 -10.25 8.02
CA SER A 194 -5.39 -11.61 7.50
C SER A 194 -6.68 -12.40 7.26
N ALA A 195 -7.71 -12.24 8.09
CA ALA A 195 -9.01 -12.90 7.92
C ALA A 195 -9.71 -12.44 6.63
N LEU A 196 -9.55 -11.18 6.22
CA LEU A 196 -10.06 -10.72 4.93
C LEU A 196 -9.24 -11.31 3.78
N ARG A 197 -7.91 -11.29 3.89
CA ARG A 197 -7.02 -11.78 2.84
C ARG A 197 -7.11 -13.28 2.61
N THR A 198 -7.50 -14.08 3.59
CA THR A 198 -7.57 -15.55 3.44
C THR A 198 -8.81 -16.04 2.67
N SER A 199 -9.88 -15.26 2.62
CA SER A 199 -11.10 -15.57 1.85
C SER A 199 -11.03 -15.03 0.42
N GLN A 200 -11.13 -15.91 -0.59
CA GLN A 200 -11.14 -15.49 -2.00
C GLN A 200 -12.26 -14.48 -2.30
N SER A 201 -13.46 -14.70 -1.76
CA SER A 201 -14.58 -13.77 -1.98
C SER A 201 -14.30 -12.39 -1.40
N ASN A 202 -13.61 -12.31 -0.25
CA ASN A 202 -13.24 -11.03 0.33
C ASN A 202 -12.14 -10.36 -0.49
N ARG A 203 -11.14 -11.13 -0.98
CA ARG A 203 -10.12 -10.60 -1.90
C ARG A 203 -10.73 -9.99 -3.16
N ASP A 204 -11.66 -10.70 -3.80
CA ASP A 204 -12.32 -10.21 -5.02
C ASP A 204 -13.11 -8.92 -4.75
N LYS A 205 -13.82 -8.85 -3.61
CA LYS A 205 -14.55 -7.64 -3.20
C LYS A 205 -13.62 -6.48 -2.91
N LEU A 206 -12.51 -6.71 -2.20
CA LEU A 206 -11.51 -5.68 -1.89
C LEU A 206 -10.82 -5.18 -3.16
N ALA A 207 -10.38 -6.08 -4.03
CA ALA A 207 -9.74 -5.71 -5.28
C ALA A 207 -10.69 -4.88 -6.16
N SER A 208 -11.96 -5.26 -6.25
CA SER A 208 -12.98 -4.47 -6.96
C SER A 208 -13.22 -3.10 -6.32
N ALA A 209 -13.22 -2.99 -4.99
CA ALA A 209 -13.39 -1.70 -4.29
C ALA A 209 -12.22 -0.75 -4.53
N ILE A 210 -10.99 -1.25 -4.45
CA ILE A 210 -9.78 -0.46 -4.72
C ILE A 210 -9.73 -0.04 -6.19
N ALA A 211 -10.01 -0.96 -7.12
CA ALA A 211 -10.05 -0.65 -8.56
C ALA A 211 -11.15 0.37 -8.91
N GLU A 212 -12.30 0.30 -8.25
CA GLU A 212 -13.36 1.31 -8.38
C GLU A 212 -12.90 2.69 -7.88
N SER A 213 -12.16 2.75 -6.77
CA SER A 213 -11.58 4.01 -6.28
C SER A 213 -10.62 4.61 -7.30
N ILE A 214 -9.74 3.79 -7.87
CA ILE A 214 -8.76 4.21 -8.89
C ILE A 214 -9.45 4.79 -10.13
N THR A 215 -10.52 4.13 -10.60
CA THR A 215 -11.19 4.52 -11.85
C THR A 215 -12.12 5.72 -11.71
N ARG A 216 -12.53 6.06 -10.48
CA ARG A 216 -13.30 7.28 -10.15
C ARG A 216 -12.44 8.55 -10.04
N GLU A 217 -11.11 8.43 -10.14
CA GLU A 217 -10.19 9.58 -10.21
C GLU A 217 -10.07 10.19 -11.62
N LEU A 218 -10.69 9.54 -12.62
CA LEU A 218 -10.82 10.05 -13.99
C LEU A 218 -11.96 11.07 -14.08
#